data_AF-A0A4P9XXD4-F1
#
_entry.id   AF-A0A4P9XXD4-F1
#
_cell.length_a   1.000
_cell.length_b   1.000
_cell.length_c   1.000
_cell.angle_alpha   90.00
_cell.angle_beta   90.00
_cell.angle_gamma   90.00
#
_symmetry.space_group_name_H-M   'P 1'
#
loop_
_entity.id
_entity.type
_entity.pdbx_description
1 polymer ?
#
loop_
_entity_poly.entity_id
_entity_poly.type
_entity_poly.pdbx_seq_one_letter_code
_entity_poly.pdbx_strand_id
1 'polypeptide(L)'
;MFNRNRRGSVSAESMHPEDTENEEHIVIPKSDQAKMRIASAVSSNMLFGNLDSDQRRMVVDAMFERRVAANETVIQQGDEGDNFYVVDDGLFEVLVNGKKVVEVEAGGSFGELALMYNTPRAATVTAVVDSILWGVDRVTFRRCVTGHNFRKRKLYESFLKTVPILSKLHPSEVTKLSDALEPANYEEGDYIVEQGDLGNYFYIIEQGEVEVTKVDEDGNELMLPSLSAGDYFGELALIHNTPRAATVMAKNDVRVAALAKDAFVRLLGPVVDIMKRRTISYSTFDRQALEAMLQSIKENSDGESTEDEETHD
;
A
#
# COMPACT_ATOMS: atom_id res chain seq x y z
N MET A 1 -44.63 0.28 -27.40
CA MET A 1 -43.42 -0.26 -28.05
C MET A 1 -42.20 0.33 -27.37
N PHE A 2 -41.50 -0.43 -26.53
CA PHE A 2 -40.24 0.04 -25.94
C PHE A 2 -39.20 0.10 -27.05
N ASN A 3 -38.85 1.31 -27.46
CA ASN A 3 -37.79 1.53 -28.44
C ASN A 3 -36.46 1.15 -27.78
N ARG A 4 -36.08 -0.13 -27.87
CA ARG A 4 -34.74 -0.62 -27.51
C ARG A 4 -33.77 -0.05 -28.55
N ASN A 5 -33.39 1.22 -28.35
CA ASN A 5 -32.30 1.82 -29.11
C ASN A 5 -31.06 0.90 -29.02
N ARG A 6 -30.38 0.72 -30.16
CA ARG A 6 -29.14 -0.06 -30.23
C ARG A 6 -28.10 0.61 -29.31
N ARG A 7 -27.52 -0.15 -28.38
CA ARG A 7 -26.41 0.34 -27.54
C ARG A 7 -25.19 0.56 -28.42
N GLY A 8 -24.66 1.78 -28.44
CA GLY A 8 -23.38 2.08 -29.07
C GLY A 8 -22.21 1.58 -28.22
N SER A 9 -21.11 1.17 -28.85
CA SER A 9 -19.86 0.88 -28.16
C SER A 9 -19.10 2.17 -27.87
N VAL A 10 -18.38 2.21 -26.75
CA VAL A 10 -17.48 3.31 -26.39
C VAL A 10 -16.10 2.71 -26.09
N SER A 11 -15.04 3.43 -26.46
CA SER A 11 -13.66 3.11 -26.12
C SER A 11 -12.95 4.38 -25.72
N ALA A 12 -12.11 4.30 -24.70
CA ALA A 12 -11.12 5.34 -24.45
C ALA A 12 -9.87 5.09 -25.31
N GLU A 13 -8.97 6.06 -25.34
CA GLU A 13 -7.65 5.93 -25.95
C GLU A 13 -6.81 4.86 -25.25
N SER A 14 -5.93 4.19 -26.00
CA SER A 14 -4.94 3.29 -25.45
C SER A 14 -3.93 4.08 -24.61
N MET A 15 -3.67 3.63 -23.39
CA MET A 15 -2.53 4.09 -22.59
C MET A 15 -1.67 2.88 -22.29
N HIS A 16 -0.38 2.93 -22.62
CA HIS A 16 0.55 1.94 -22.10
C HIS A 16 1.03 2.40 -20.71
N PRO A 17 1.01 1.53 -19.68
CA PRO A 17 1.50 1.88 -18.36
C PRO A 17 2.96 2.38 -18.37
N GLU A 18 3.76 1.87 -19.31
CA GLU A 18 5.15 2.29 -19.57
C GLU A 18 5.27 3.75 -19.98
N ASP A 19 4.26 4.33 -20.64
CA ASP A 19 4.26 5.74 -21.05
C ASP A 19 4.23 6.67 -19.82
N THR A 20 3.79 6.16 -18.66
CA THR A 20 3.64 6.93 -17.41
C THR A 20 4.82 6.76 -16.45
N GLU A 21 5.86 6.02 -16.88
CA GLU A 21 6.96 5.55 -16.03
C GLU A 21 7.87 6.69 -15.53
N ASN A 22 8.15 7.67 -16.40
CA ASN A 22 9.06 8.78 -16.10
C ASN A 22 8.35 10.09 -15.74
N GLU A 23 7.02 10.08 -15.65
CA GLU A 23 6.25 11.30 -15.38
C GLU A 23 6.06 11.50 -13.88
N GLU A 24 6.60 12.60 -13.36
CA GLU A 24 6.47 12.95 -11.95
C GLU A 24 5.00 13.08 -11.52
N HIS A 25 4.75 12.76 -10.24
CA HIS A 25 3.46 12.98 -9.62
C HIS A 25 3.11 14.47 -9.69
N ILE A 26 2.03 14.83 -10.37
CA ILE A 26 1.60 16.23 -10.46
C ILE A 26 1.05 16.66 -9.10
N VAL A 27 1.73 17.63 -8.48
CA VAL A 27 1.28 18.26 -7.25
C VAL A 27 1.02 19.73 -7.50
N ILE A 28 -0.25 20.10 -7.52
CA ILE A 28 -0.67 21.50 -7.54
C ILE A 28 -0.90 21.93 -6.08
N PRO A 29 -0.19 22.96 -5.57
CA PRO A 29 -0.34 23.41 -4.19
C PRO A 29 -1.77 23.83 -3.85
N LYS A 30 -2.26 23.37 -2.69
CA LYS A 30 -3.60 23.68 -2.14
C LYS A 30 -3.52 23.73 -0.62
N SER A 31 -4.43 24.45 0.02
CA SER A 31 -4.57 24.40 1.48
C SER A 31 -5.10 23.04 1.94
N ASP A 32 -4.81 22.65 3.18
CA ASP A 32 -5.32 21.40 3.74
C ASP A 32 -6.85 21.36 3.80
N GLN A 33 -7.48 22.53 4.02
CA GLN A 33 -8.93 22.67 3.96
C GLN A 33 -9.48 22.37 2.56
N ALA A 34 -8.85 22.88 1.50
CA ALA A 34 -9.24 22.58 0.13
C ALA A 34 -9.08 21.09 -0.18
N LYS A 35 -7.96 20.47 0.22
CA LYS A 35 -7.74 19.02 0.07
C LYS A 35 -8.84 18.21 0.75
N MET A 36 -9.22 18.56 1.97
CA MET A 36 -10.31 17.90 2.70
C MET A 36 -11.67 18.06 2.01
N ARG A 37 -12.01 19.27 1.53
CA ARG A 37 -13.26 19.49 0.79
C ARG A 37 -13.33 18.68 -0.49
N ILE A 38 -12.25 18.68 -1.28
CA ILE A 38 -12.16 17.87 -2.50
C ILE A 38 -12.32 16.38 -2.15
N ALA A 39 -11.55 15.87 -1.18
CA ALA A 39 -11.59 14.47 -0.78
C ALA A 39 -13.00 14.05 -0.32
N SER A 40 -13.70 14.92 0.42
CA SER A 40 -15.08 14.70 0.83
C SER A 40 -16.03 14.68 -0.37
N ALA A 41 -15.92 15.64 -1.28
CA ALA A 41 -16.80 15.77 -2.44
C ALA A 41 -16.68 14.60 -3.42
N VAL A 42 -15.48 14.02 -3.56
CA VAL A 42 -15.25 12.86 -4.42
C VAL A 42 -15.57 11.53 -3.73
N SER A 43 -15.70 11.49 -2.40
CA SER A 43 -15.88 10.23 -1.66
C SER A 43 -17.16 9.46 -2.03
N SER A 44 -18.22 10.17 -2.41
CA SER A 44 -19.50 9.60 -2.85
C SER A 44 -19.54 9.31 -4.35
N ASN A 45 -18.50 9.70 -5.11
CA ASN A 45 -18.42 9.48 -6.54
C ASN A 45 -17.97 8.05 -6.85
N MET A 46 -18.70 7.34 -7.71
CA MET A 46 -18.42 5.94 -8.07
C MET A 46 -17.00 5.73 -8.62
N LEU A 47 -16.43 6.72 -9.33
CA LEU A 47 -15.09 6.59 -9.89
C LEU A 47 -13.99 6.66 -8.83
N PHE A 48 -14.27 7.40 -7.75
CA PHE A 48 -13.30 7.65 -6.68
C PHE A 48 -13.47 6.70 -5.51
N GLY A 49 -14.67 6.15 -5.30
CA GLY A 49 -14.95 5.17 -4.24
C GLY A 49 -14.19 3.84 -4.41
N ASN A 50 -13.72 3.54 -5.62
CA ASN A 50 -12.90 2.35 -5.90
C ASN A 50 -11.39 2.62 -5.86
N LEU A 51 -10.96 3.85 -5.58
CA LEU A 51 -9.55 4.20 -5.48
C LEU A 51 -9.03 3.92 -4.07
N ASP A 52 -7.82 3.36 -4.00
CA ASP A 52 -7.10 3.29 -2.72
C ASP A 52 -6.71 4.69 -2.21
N SER A 53 -6.21 4.76 -0.98
CA SER A 53 -5.85 6.04 -0.34
C SER A 53 -4.77 6.81 -1.09
N ASP A 54 -3.81 6.10 -1.69
CA ASP A 54 -2.72 6.73 -2.43
C ASP A 54 -3.19 7.24 -3.79
N GLN A 55 -3.94 6.44 -4.55
CA GLN A 55 -4.57 6.86 -5.79
C GLN A 55 -5.47 8.07 -5.56
N ARG A 56 -6.32 8.04 -4.53
CA ARG A 56 -7.19 9.18 -4.18
C ARG A 56 -6.38 10.42 -3.85
N ARG A 57 -5.33 10.30 -3.03
CA ARG A 57 -4.40 11.40 -2.73
C ARG A 57 -3.77 11.95 -4.00
N MET A 58 -3.31 11.07 -4.89
CA MET A 58 -2.69 11.47 -6.15
C MET A 58 -3.64 12.27 -7.03
N VAL A 59 -4.91 11.85 -7.14
CA VAL A 59 -5.89 12.62 -7.90
C VAL A 59 -6.12 13.99 -7.27
N VAL A 60 -6.33 14.07 -5.94
CA VAL A 60 -6.54 15.34 -5.22
C VAL A 60 -5.36 16.30 -5.40
N ASP A 61 -4.13 15.80 -5.32
CA ASP A 61 -2.92 16.59 -5.53
C ASP A 61 -2.82 17.13 -6.95
N ALA A 62 -3.28 16.36 -7.94
CA ALA A 62 -3.23 16.75 -9.35
C ALA A 62 -4.36 17.70 -9.80
N MET A 63 -5.39 17.91 -8.97
CA MET A 63 -6.49 18.81 -9.35
C MET A 63 -6.03 20.28 -9.45
N PHE A 64 -6.53 21.02 -10.44
CA PHE A 64 -6.25 22.44 -10.65
C PHE A 64 -7.43 23.33 -10.26
N GLU A 65 -7.15 24.53 -9.74
CA GLU A 65 -8.19 25.53 -9.47
C GLU A 65 -8.65 26.14 -10.80
N ARG A 66 -9.97 26.28 -10.97
CA ARG A 66 -10.59 27.06 -12.04
C ARG A 66 -11.61 28.00 -11.45
N ARG A 67 -11.38 29.31 -11.62
CA ARG A 67 -12.36 30.36 -11.31
C ARG A 67 -13.31 30.52 -12.49
N VAL A 68 -14.59 30.69 -12.19
CA VAL A 68 -15.67 30.74 -13.19
C VAL A 68 -16.55 31.94 -12.86
N ALA A 69 -16.80 32.81 -13.83
CA ALA A 69 -17.66 33.97 -13.63
C ALA A 69 -19.15 33.58 -13.68
N ALA A 70 -20.02 34.36 -13.02
CA ALA A 70 -21.47 34.18 -13.12
C ALA A 70 -21.93 34.17 -14.59
N ASN A 71 -22.81 33.23 -14.94
CA ASN A 71 -23.31 32.93 -16.29
C ASN A 71 -22.28 32.33 -17.27
N GLU A 72 -21.04 32.05 -16.84
CA GLU A 72 -20.07 31.33 -17.67
C GLU A 72 -20.48 29.86 -17.82
N THR A 73 -20.42 29.34 -19.05
CA THR A 73 -20.66 27.93 -19.33
C THR A 73 -19.36 27.14 -19.20
N VAL A 74 -19.33 26.20 -18.26
CA VAL A 74 -18.15 25.35 -17.96
C VAL A 74 -18.10 24.14 -18.88
N ILE A 75 -19.26 23.55 -19.15
CA ILE A 75 -19.44 22.39 -20.01
C ILE A 75 -20.58 22.70 -20.97
N GLN A 76 -20.39 22.41 -22.25
CA GLN A 76 -21.44 22.52 -23.25
C GLN A 76 -21.88 21.13 -23.71
N GLN A 77 -23.20 20.90 -23.77
CA GLN A 77 -23.75 19.62 -24.21
C GLN A 77 -23.35 19.33 -25.67
N GLY A 78 -22.89 18.11 -25.92
CA GLY A 78 -22.46 17.64 -27.24
C GLY A 78 -20.95 17.78 -27.49
N ASP A 79 -20.24 18.59 -26.68
CA ASP A 79 -18.80 18.75 -26.81
C ASP A 79 -18.05 17.51 -26.34
N GLU A 80 -16.80 17.35 -26.77
CA GLU A 80 -15.92 16.34 -26.19
C GLU A 80 -15.64 16.70 -24.72
N GLY A 81 -15.69 15.67 -23.87
CA GLY A 81 -15.54 15.85 -22.44
C GLY A 81 -14.11 15.61 -21.97
N ASP A 82 -13.45 16.65 -21.45
CA ASP A 82 -12.02 16.53 -21.11
C ASP A 82 -11.76 16.49 -19.61
N ASN A 83 -12.65 17.09 -18.82
CA ASN A 83 -12.43 17.33 -17.38
C ASN A 83 -13.59 16.85 -16.50
N PHE A 84 -13.26 16.46 -15.28
CA PHE A 84 -14.18 16.35 -14.15
C PHE A 84 -13.98 17.54 -13.21
N TYR A 85 -15.06 18.02 -12.60
CA TYR A 85 -15.00 19.15 -11.69
C TYR A 85 -15.70 18.86 -10.37
N VAL A 86 -15.09 19.35 -9.29
CA VAL A 86 -15.66 19.45 -7.95
C VAL A 86 -15.93 20.92 -7.67
N VAL A 87 -17.10 21.23 -7.12
CA VAL A 87 -17.45 22.60 -6.71
C VAL A 87 -16.85 22.89 -5.34
N ASP A 88 -15.91 23.84 -5.27
CA ASP A 88 -15.37 24.33 -4.00
C ASP A 88 -16.26 25.40 -3.40
N ASP A 89 -16.72 26.33 -4.24
CA ASP A 89 -17.61 27.43 -3.88
C ASP A 89 -18.47 27.83 -5.10
N GLY A 90 -19.71 28.26 -4.83
CA GLY A 90 -20.66 28.69 -5.85
C GLY A 90 -21.79 27.70 -6.16
N LEU A 91 -22.53 28.01 -7.23
CA LEU A 91 -23.75 27.31 -7.63
C LEU A 91 -23.77 27.16 -9.15
N PHE A 92 -24.07 25.95 -9.62
CA PHE A 92 -24.13 25.60 -11.02
C PHE A 92 -25.49 24.99 -11.39
N GLU A 93 -26.01 25.37 -12.54
CA GLU A 93 -27.18 24.74 -13.15
C GLU A 93 -26.74 23.74 -14.22
N VAL A 94 -27.34 22.56 -14.20
CA VAL A 94 -27.16 21.52 -15.21
C VAL A 94 -28.39 21.49 -16.10
N LEU A 95 -28.18 21.63 -17.41
CA LEU A 95 -29.23 21.66 -18.43
C LEU A 95 -29.07 20.51 -19.42
N VAL A 96 -30.15 19.79 -19.70
CA VAL A 96 -30.20 18.77 -20.75
C VAL A 96 -31.21 19.20 -21.81
N ASN A 97 -30.75 19.34 -23.05
CA ASN A 97 -31.54 19.85 -24.17
C ASN A 97 -32.18 21.21 -23.83
N GLY A 98 -31.42 22.10 -23.15
CA GLY A 98 -31.87 23.43 -22.74
C GLY A 98 -32.83 23.45 -21.54
N LYS A 99 -33.16 22.31 -20.93
CA LYS A 99 -34.00 22.24 -19.74
C LYS A 99 -33.15 21.99 -18.50
N LYS A 100 -33.29 22.85 -17.48
CA LYS A 100 -32.68 22.65 -16.17
C LYS A 100 -33.15 21.34 -15.56
N VAL A 101 -32.21 20.49 -15.18
CA VAL A 101 -32.47 19.17 -14.59
C VAL A 101 -32.04 19.10 -13.13
N VAL A 102 -30.94 19.74 -12.75
CA VAL A 102 -30.42 19.74 -11.38
C VAL A 102 -29.52 20.95 -11.15
N GLU A 103 -29.33 21.29 -9.88
CA GLU A 103 -28.34 22.26 -9.40
C GLU A 103 -27.22 21.55 -8.64
N VAL A 104 -26.01 22.08 -8.73
CA VAL A 104 -24.83 21.56 -8.03
C VAL A 104 -24.20 22.70 -7.25
N GLU A 105 -24.14 22.53 -5.94
CA GLU A 105 -23.54 23.47 -4.98
C GLU A 105 -22.17 22.97 -4.49
N ALA A 106 -21.52 23.74 -3.62
CA ALA A 106 -20.28 23.37 -2.95
C ALA A 106 -20.33 21.95 -2.34
N GLY A 107 -19.27 21.18 -2.58
CA GLY A 107 -19.20 19.76 -2.21
C GLY A 107 -19.83 18.81 -3.23
N GLY A 108 -20.56 19.33 -4.22
CA GLY A 108 -21.02 18.58 -5.38
C GLY A 108 -19.95 18.42 -6.46
N SER A 109 -20.22 17.58 -7.45
CA SER A 109 -19.33 17.36 -8.59
C SER A 109 -20.10 17.08 -9.88
N PHE A 110 -19.43 17.26 -11.02
CA PHE A 110 -20.01 16.99 -12.34
C PHE A 110 -18.93 16.65 -13.38
N GLY A 111 -19.36 16.01 -14.47
CA GLY A 111 -18.49 15.69 -15.61
C GLY A 111 -17.73 14.36 -15.49
N GLU A 112 -18.08 13.50 -14.53
CA GLU A 112 -17.41 12.22 -14.24
C GLU A 112 -17.39 11.23 -15.41
N LEU A 113 -18.46 11.18 -16.20
CA LEU A 113 -18.59 10.22 -17.31
C LEU A 113 -17.50 10.39 -18.37
N ALA A 114 -16.97 11.61 -18.50
CA ALA A 114 -15.91 11.96 -19.43
C ALA A 114 -14.53 11.44 -18.99
N LEU A 115 -14.34 11.08 -17.71
CA LEU A 115 -13.08 10.50 -17.24
C LEU A 115 -12.89 9.04 -17.65
N MET A 116 -13.99 8.31 -17.89
CA MET A 116 -13.94 6.87 -18.18
C MET A 116 -13.95 6.57 -19.68
N TYR A 117 -14.71 7.33 -20.46
CA TYR A 117 -14.92 7.04 -21.87
C TYR A 117 -14.90 8.32 -22.71
N ASN A 118 -14.46 8.21 -23.96
CA ASN A 118 -14.60 9.30 -24.92
C ASN A 118 -16.06 9.41 -25.37
N THR A 119 -16.88 10.07 -24.55
CA THR A 119 -18.30 10.30 -24.82
C THR A 119 -18.62 11.79 -24.82
N PRO A 120 -19.48 12.25 -25.74
CA PRO A 120 -19.93 13.64 -25.74
C PRO A 120 -20.61 14.02 -24.42
N ARG A 121 -20.47 15.28 -24.02
CA ARG A 121 -21.11 15.82 -22.82
C ARG A 121 -22.62 15.67 -22.90
N ALA A 122 -23.21 15.02 -21.89
CA ALA A 122 -24.64 14.74 -21.84
C ALA A 122 -25.50 15.96 -21.46
N ALA A 123 -24.89 17.00 -20.89
CA ALA A 123 -25.55 18.19 -20.38
C ALA A 123 -24.64 19.42 -20.53
N THR A 124 -25.26 20.60 -20.57
CA THR A 124 -24.59 21.89 -20.39
C THR A 124 -24.55 22.22 -18.90
N VAL A 125 -23.46 22.80 -18.42
CA VAL A 125 -23.29 23.24 -17.03
C VAL A 125 -22.86 24.70 -17.02
N THR A 126 -23.64 25.55 -16.36
CA THR A 126 -23.44 27.01 -16.33
C THR A 126 -23.41 27.50 -14.90
N ALA A 127 -22.48 28.39 -14.58
CA ALA A 127 -22.41 29.02 -13.27
C ALA A 127 -23.55 30.01 -13.07
N VAL A 128 -24.21 29.98 -11.91
CA VAL A 128 -25.23 30.96 -11.52
C VAL A 128 -24.58 32.19 -10.89
N VAL A 129 -23.50 31.98 -10.14
CA VAL A 129 -22.73 33.02 -9.43
C VAL A 129 -21.24 32.84 -9.72
N ASP A 130 -20.42 33.84 -9.39
CA ASP A 130 -18.97 33.67 -9.40
C ASP A 130 -18.60 32.47 -8.51
N SER A 131 -17.81 31.55 -9.05
CA SER A 131 -17.63 30.21 -8.49
C SER A 131 -16.18 29.74 -8.59
N ILE A 132 -15.82 28.75 -7.78
CA ILE A 132 -14.51 28.11 -7.76
C ILE A 132 -14.70 26.60 -7.94
N LEU A 133 -13.98 26.04 -8.91
CA LEU A 133 -13.93 24.61 -9.20
C LEU A 133 -12.53 24.05 -8.95
N TRP A 134 -12.47 22.79 -8.55
CA TRP A 134 -11.30 21.95 -8.70
C TRP A 134 -11.51 21.01 -9.89
N GLY A 135 -10.63 21.06 -10.88
CA GLY A 135 -10.70 20.24 -12.09
C GLY A 135 -9.61 19.17 -12.15
N VAL A 136 -9.91 18.04 -12.78
CA VAL A 136 -8.89 17.07 -13.25
C VAL A 136 -9.24 16.64 -14.66
N ASP A 137 -8.23 16.55 -15.52
CA ASP A 137 -8.41 16.06 -16.88
C ASP A 137 -8.39 14.53 -16.95
N ARG A 138 -8.97 13.98 -18.01
CA ARG A 138 -9.06 12.54 -18.27
C ARG A 138 -7.69 11.86 -18.23
N VAL A 139 -6.66 12.46 -18.83
CA VAL A 139 -5.33 11.87 -18.95
C VAL A 139 -4.70 11.78 -17.57
N THR A 140 -4.71 12.88 -16.83
CA THR A 140 -4.21 12.95 -15.45
C THR A 140 -4.94 11.97 -14.55
N PHE A 141 -6.28 11.91 -14.59
CA PHE A 141 -7.05 10.97 -13.80
C PHE A 141 -6.66 9.52 -14.11
N ARG A 142 -6.69 9.13 -15.39
CA ARG A 142 -6.33 7.76 -15.79
C ARG A 142 -4.90 7.41 -15.38
N ARG A 143 -3.94 8.35 -15.50
CA ARG A 143 -2.56 8.16 -15.04
C ARG A 143 -2.48 7.94 -13.53
N CYS A 144 -3.21 8.70 -12.71
CA CYS A 144 -3.25 8.48 -11.26
C CYS A 144 -3.77 7.08 -10.90
N VAL A 145 -4.72 6.55 -11.67
CA VAL A 145 -5.30 5.21 -11.45
C VAL A 145 -4.38 4.09 -11.96
N THR A 146 -3.89 4.18 -13.20
CA THR A 146 -3.11 3.09 -13.85
C THR A 146 -1.64 3.11 -13.49
N GLY A 147 -1.05 4.30 -13.33
CA GLY A 147 0.37 4.46 -13.03
C GLY A 147 0.76 3.98 -11.64
N HIS A 148 -0.15 4.06 -10.66
CA HIS A 148 0.12 3.63 -9.29
C HIS A 148 0.49 2.14 -9.20
N ASN A 149 -0.34 1.27 -9.77
CA ASN A 149 -0.10 -0.18 -9.76
C ASN A 149 1.19 -0.54 -10.52
N PHE A 150 1.47 0.14 -11.63
CA PHE A 150 2.67 -0.11 -12.41
C PHE A 150 3.95 0.30 -11.67
N ARG A 151 3.95 1.48 -11.03
CA ARG A 151 5.08 1.96 -10.22
C ARG A 151 5.30 1.09 -9.00
N LYS A 152 4.23 0.73 -8.28
CA LYS A 152 4.28 -0.20 -7.15
C LYS A 152 4.89 -1.53 -7.60
N ARG A 153 4.44 -2.08 -8.73
CA ARG A 153 4.99 -3.32 -9.29
C ARG A 153 6.46 -3.18 -9.67
N LYS A 154 6.89 -2.13 -10.37
CA LYS A 154 8.30 -1.94 -10.74
C LYS A 154 9.21 -1.76 -9.52
N LEU A 155 8.76 -1.04 -8.50
CA LEU A 155 9.46 -0.90 -7.24
C LEU A 155 9.69 -2.27 -6.60
N TYR A 156 8.62 -3.06 -6.48
CA TYR A 156 8.70 -4.41 -5.92
C TYR A 156 9.51 -5.37 -6.78
N GLU A 157 9.37 -5.37 -8.10
CA GLU A 157 10.18 -6.22 -8.97
C GLU A 157 11.68 -5.89 -8.85
N SER A 158 12.03 -4.62 -8.66
CA SER A 158 13.42 -4.20 -8.45
C SER A 158 13.93 -4.62 -7.07
N PHE A 159 13.12 -4.43 -6.03
CA PHE A 159 13.43 -4.84 -4.66
C PHE A 159 13.56 -6.37 -4.53
N LEU A 160 12.62 -7.15 -5.05
CA LEU A 160 12.66 -8.62 -4.95
C LEU A 160 13.88 -9.23 -5.65
N LYS A 161 14.44 -8.54 -6.64
CA LYS A 161 15.72 -8.95 -7.27
C LYS A 161 16.93 -8.76 -6.37
N THR A 162 16.88 -7.85 -5.39
CA THR A 162 17.97 -7.67 -4.42
C THR A 162 17.94 -8.74 -3.33
N VAL A 163 16.77 -9.35 -3.09
CA VAL A 163 16.56 -10.38 -2.07
C VAL A 163 17.16 -11.72 -2.54
N PRO A 164 18.27 -12.22 -1.95
CA PRO A 164 19.01 -13.34 -2.52
C PRO A 164 18.20 -14.64 -2.63
N ILE A 165 17.30 -14.90 -1.68
CA ILE A 165 16.48 -16.12 -1.69
C ILE A 165 15.43 -16.13 -2.81
N LEU A 166 15.02 -14.95 -3.29
CA LEU A 166 14.01 -14.78 -4.33
C LEU A 166 14.62 -14.63 -5.73
N SER A 167 15.95 -14.50 -5.83
CA SER A 167 16.68 -14.39 -7.10
C SER A 167 16.48 -15.56 -8.08
N LYS A 168 15.98 -16.70 -7.59
CA LYS A 168 15.70 -17.90 -8.40
C LYS A 168 14.30 -17.93 -9.00
N LEU A 169 13.43 -16.99 -8.64
CA LEU A 169 12.10 -16.90 -9.22
C LEU A 169 12.17 -16.45 -10.67
N HIS A 170 11.36 -17.07 -11.52
CA HIS A 170 11.21 -16.67 -12.92
C HIS A 170 10.55 -15.27 -12.99
N PRO A 171 10.82 -14.42 -14.01
CA PRO A 171 10.24 -13.08 -14.11
C PRO A 171 8.71 -13.04 -13.94
N SER A 172 7.99 -14.02 -14.50
CA SER A 172 6.53 -14.12 -14.33
C SER A 172 6.07 -14.46 -12.91
N GLU A 173 6.91 -15.11 -12.11
CA GLU A 173 6.66 -15.38 -10.69
C GLU A 173 6.94 -14.15 -9.85
N VAL A 174 8.04 -13.42 -10.14
CA VAL A 174 8.36 -12.14 -9.51
C VAL A 174 7.23 -11.14 -9.73
N THR A 175 6.74 -11.01 -10.97
CA THR A 175 5.56 -10.19 -11.30
C THR A 175 4.35 -10.53 -10.42
N LYS A 176 3.98 -11.82 -10.33
CA LYS A 176 2.82 -12.25 -9.54
C LYS A 176 3.00 -11.99 -8.05
N LEU A 177 4.24 -12.11 -7.57
CA LEU A 177 4.61 -11.81 -6.20
C LEU A 177 4.52 -10.31 -5.94
N SER A 178 5.07 -9.47 -6.80
CA SER A 178 4.98 -8.00 -6.71
C SER A 178 3.53 -7.50 -6.66
N ASP A 179 2.63 -8.10 -7.43
CA ASP A 179 1.21 -7.77 -7.42
C ASP A 179 0.51 -8.19 -6.10
N ALA A 180 1.05 -9.18 -5.38
CA ALA A 180 0.48 -9.72 -4.15
C ALA A 180 1.07 -9.11 -2.86
N LEU A 181 2.09 -8.26 -2.96
CA LEU A 181 2.73 -7.64 -1.80
C LEU A 181 1.94 -6.42 -1.31
N GLU A 182 1.79 -6.37 0.01
CA GLU A 182 1.11 -5.30 0.74
C GLU A 182 2.15 -4.52 1.56
N PRO A 183 2.32 -3.21 1.35
CA PRO A 183 3.24 -2.42 2.17
C PRO A 183 2.70 -2.28 3.58
N ALA A 184 3.58 -2.40 4.57
CA ALA A 184 3.29 -2.07 5.97
C ALA A 184 4.47 -1.28 6.56
N ASN A 185 4.15 -0.26 7.36
CA ASN A 185 5.13 0.56 8.06
C ASN A 185 4.90 0.43 9.57
N TYR A 186 5.98 0.45 10.32
CA TYR A 186 6.03 0.31 11.78
C TYR A 186 6.98 1.36 12.33
N GLU A 187 6.60 1.98 13.44
CA GLU A 187 7.43 2.95 14.17
C GLU A 187 8.37 2.22 15.14
N GLU A 188 9.39 2.92 15.65
CA GLU A 188 10.30 2.36 16.66
C GLU A 188 9.52 1.83 17.88
N GLY A 189 9.79 0.58 18.27
CA GLY A 189 9.14 -0.10 19.38
C GLY A 189 7.86 -0.86 19.02
N ASP A 190 7.36 -0.75 17.78
CA ASP A 190 6.19 -1.51 17.34
C ASP A 190 6.50 -3.01 17.25
N TYR A 191 5.59 -3.84 17.77
CA TYR A 191 5.62 -5.29 17.58
C TYR A 191 5.01 -5.64 16.22
N ILE A 192 5.82 -6.24 15.35
CA ILE A 192 5.39 -6.64 14.00
C ILE A 192 4.74 -8.04 14.05
N VAL A 193 5.34 -8.95 14.82
CA VAL A 193 4.74 -10.24 15.18
C VAL A 193 5.11 -10.59 16.61
N GLU A 194 4.22 -11.26 17.32
CA GLU A 194 4.47 -11.75 18.68
C GLU A 194 4.57 -13.27 18.70
N GLN A 195 5.45 -13.81 19.54
CA GLN A 195 5.57 -15.25 19.74
C GLN A 195 4.25 -15.85 20.24
N GLY A 196 3.91 -17.03 19.73
CA GLY A 196 2.68 -17.73 20.10
C GLY A 196 1.44 -17.32 19.30
N ASP A 197 1.49 -16.20 18.56
CA ASP A 197 0.39 -15.81 17.70
C ASP A 197 0.26 -16.70 16.47
N LEU A 198 -0.95 -16.75 15.91
CA LEU A 198 -1.18 -17.40 14.62
C LEU A 198 -0.59 -16.55 13.49
N GLY A 199 0.42 -17.08 12.81
CA GLY A 199 1.05 -16.40 11.69
C GLY A 199 0.24 -16.53 10.39
N ASN A 200 -0.23 -15.38 9.87
CA ASN A 200 -0.96 -15.31 8.60
C ASN A 200 -0.22 -14.57 7.48
N TYR A 201 0.96 -14.02 7.80
CA TYR A 201 1.76 -13.22 6.86
C TYR A 201 3.23 -13.63 6.90
N PHE A 202 3.88 -13.49 5.76
CA PHE A 202 5.32 -13.50 5.55
C PHE A 202 5.79 -12.08 5.27
N TYR A 203 6.95 -11.68 5.77
CA TYR A 203 7.44 -10.30 5.66
C TYR A 203 8.84 -10.28 5.06
N ILE A 204 9.09 -9.30 4.18
CA ILE A 204 10.42 -8.96 3.68
C ILE A 204 10.72 -7.52 4.09
N ILE A 205 11.88 -7.28 4.70
CA ILE A 205 12.25 -5.95 5.18
C ILE A 205 12.75 -5.10 4.02
N GLU A 206 12.05 -4.01 3.72
CA GLU A 206 12.44 -3.05 2.68
C GLU A 206 13.43 -2.02 3.23
N GLN A 207 13.20 -1.56 4.46
CA GLN A 207 13.97 -0.53 5.13
C GLN A 207 13.88 -0.71 6.65
N GLY A 208 14.95 -0.33 7.36
CA GLY A 208 15.02 -0.36 8.82
C GLY A 208 15.69 -1.63 9.36
N GLU A 209 15.64 -1.76 10.69
CA GLU A 209 16.18 -2.90 11.43
C GLU A 209 15.13 -3.39 12.45
N VAL A 210 15.02 -4.70 12.61
CA VAL A 210 14.15 -5.33 13.59
C VAL A 210 14.95 -6.18 14.56
N GLU A 211 14.54 -6.18 15.81
CA GLU A 211 15.02 -7.08 16.85
C GLU A 211 14.14 -8.33 16.89
N VAL A 212 14.77 -9.48 17.16
CA VAL A 212 14.07 -10.76 17.25
C VAL A 212 14.35 -11.38 18.60
N THR A 213 13.31 -11.62 19.39
CA THR A 213 13.41 -12.25 20.71
C THR A 213 12.53 -13.49 20.80
N LYS A 214 13.00 -14.50 21.54
CA LYS A 214 12.28 -15.76 21.76
C LYS A 214 12.28 -16.06 23.25
N VAL A 215 11.10 -16.33 23.81
CA VAL A 215 10.94 -16.83 25.17
C VAL A 215 10.95 -18.36 25.13
N ASP A 216 11.80 -19.01 25.92
CA ASP A 216 11.86 -20.47 26.04
C ASP A 216 10.75 -21.03 26.95
N GLU A 217 10.73 -22.36 27.16
CA GLU A 217 9.72 -23.02 28.01
C GLU A 217 9.86 -22.66 29.49
N ASP A 218 11.05 -22.24 29.92
CA ASP A 218 11.36 -21.85 31.30
C ASP A 218 11.08 -20.35 31.55
N GLY A 219 10.69 -19.60 30.50
CA GLY A 219 10.38 -18.18 30.55
C GLY A 219 11.59 -17.26 30.36
N ASN A 220 12.76 -17.79 29.98
CA ASN A 220 13.93 -16.97 29.70
C ASN A 220 13.84 -16.35 28.30
N GLU A 221 14.21 -15.08 28.19
CA GLU A 221 14.24 -14.36 26.93
C GLU A 221 15.61 -14.51 26.25
N LEU A 222 15.60 -15.09 25.05
CA LEU A 222 16.75 -15.25 24.18
C LEU A 222 16.70 -14.23 23.04
N MET A 223 17.74 -13.38 22.95
CA MET A 223 17.91 -12.49 21.80
C MET A 223 18.53 -13.22 20.62
N LEU A 224 17.87 -13.18 19.47
CA LEU A 224 18.36 -13.70 18.20
C LEU A 224 19.03 -12.58 17.38
N PRO A 225 19.84 -12.89 16.36
CA PRO A 225 20.41 -11.87 15.48
C PRO A 225 19.34 -10.96 14.88
N SER A 226 19.59 -9.65 14.91
CA SER A 226 18.69 -8.68 14.29
C SER A 226 18.63 -8.85 12.77
N LEU A 227 17.50 -8.45 12.18
CA LEU A 227 17.26 -8.53 10.74
C LEU A 227 17.16 -7.13 10.15
N SER A 228 17.62 -6.96 8.92
CA SER A 228 17.73 -5.66 8.25
C SER A 228 17.19 -5.71 6.82
N ALA A 229 17.27 -4.60 6.09
CA ALA A 229 16.80 -4.52 4.71
C ALA A 229 17.35 -5.67 3.82
N GLY A 230 16.43 -6.38 3.15
CA GLY A 230 16.70 -7.56 2.34
C GLY A 230 16.55 -8.89 3.07
N ASP A 231 16.49 -8.89 4.40
CA ASP A 231 16.11 -10.04 5.21
C ASP A 231 14.58 -10.25 5.23
N TYR A 232 14.16 -11.38 5.77
CA TYR A 232 12.75 -11.77 5.84
C TYR A 232 12.47 -12.53 7.13
N PHE A 233 11.19 -12.57 7.52
CA PHE A 233 10.73 -13.35 8.68
C PHE A 233 9.27 -13.80 8.53
N GLY A 234 8.84 -14.66 9.46
CA GLY A 234 7.47 -15.16 9.53
C GLY A 234 7.18 -16.37 8.63
N GLU A 235 8.17 -16.87 7.90
CA GLU A 235 8.07 -18.05 7.03
C GLU A 235 7.81 -19.34 7.83
N LEU A 236 8.35 -19.46 9.04
CA LEU A 236 8.27 -20.69 9.84
C LEU A 236 6.83 -21.07 10.18
N ALA A 237 6.04 -20.09 10.63
CA ALA A 237 4.63 -20.29 10.96
C ALA A 237 3.80 -20.73 9.74
N LEU A 238 4.16 -20.23 8.54
CA LEU A 238 3.46 -20.59 7.30
C LEU A 238 3.86 -21.98 6.78
N ILE A 239 5.16 -22.31 6.87
CA ILE A 239 5.72 -23.57 6.36
C ILE A 239 5.31 -24.74 7.26
N HIS A 240 5.39 -24.57 8.58
CA HIS A 240 5.12 -25.63 9.55
C HIS A 240 3.67 -25.63 10.05
N ASN A 241 2.88 -24.63 9.69
CA ASN A 241 1.52 -24.42 10.19
C ASN A 241 1.48 -24.41 11.73
N THR A 242 2.46 -23.74 12.33
CA THR A 242 2.62 -23.55 13.78
C THR A 242 2.42 -22.08 14.15
N PRO A 243 2.23 -21.76 15.44
CA PRO A 243 2.34 -20.39 15.93
C PRO A 243 3.69 -19.74 15.60
N ARG A 244 3.76 -18.42 15.72
CA ARG A 244 5.00 -17.64 15.62
C ARG A 244 6.01 -18.15 16.64
N ALA A 245 7.22 -18.44 16.17
CA ALA A 245 8.28 -19.02 17.00
C ALA A 245 9.05 -18.00 17.84
N ALA A 246 8.93 -16.72 17.49
CA ALA A 246 9.65 -15.61 18.10
C ALA A 246 8.84 -14.32 17.90
N THR A 247 9.11 -13.33 18.74
CA THR A 247 8.64 -11.95 18.64
C THR A 247 9.60 -11.15 17.77
N VAL A 248 9.06 -10.25 16.95
CA VAL A 248 9.84 -9.32 16.10
C VAL A 248 9.35 -7.91 16.36
N MET A 249 10.26 -7.04 16.77
CA MET A 249 9.99 -5.65 17.13
C MET A 249 10.83 -4.69 16.28
N ALA A 250 10.26 -3.57 15.86
CA ALA A 250 10.97 -2.55 15.11
C ALA A 250 11.97 -1.79 16.00
N LYS A 251 13.25 -1.72 15.61
CA LYS A 251 14.29 -0.94 16.34
C LYS A 251 14.38 0.52 15.88
N ASN A 252 13.76 0.82 14.75
CA ASN A 252 13.62 2.15 14.15
C ASN A 252 12.41 2.12 13.21
N ASP A 253 12.16 3.19 12.47
CA ASP A 253 11.12 3.18 11.44
C ASP A 253 11.39 2.09 10.40
N VAL A 254 10.53 1.07 10.40
CA VAL A 254 10.65 -0.13 9.58
C VAL A 254 9.56 -0.14 8.52
N ARG A 255 9.96 -0.42 7.28
CA ARG A 255 9.04 -0.72 6.19
C ARG A 255 9.21 -2.16 5.75
N VAL A 256 8.11 -2.88 5.61
CA VAL A 256 8.09 -4.26 5.14
C VAL A 256 7.12 -4.45 3.98
N ALA A 257 7.44 -5.41 3.13
CA ALA A 257 6.52 -5.99 2.16
C ALA A 257 5.88 -7.24 2.78
N ALA A 258 4.59 -7.19 3.07
CA ALA A 258 3.83 -8.29 3.65
C ALA A 258 3.18 -9.15 2.55
N LEU A 259 3.19 -10.46 2.73
CA LEU A 259 2.57 -11.44 1.84
C LEU A 259 1.66 -12.38 2.64
N ALA A 260 0.37 -12.39 2.29
CA ALA A 260 -0.60 -13.25 2.95
C ALA A 260 -0.30 -14.75 2.75
N LYS A 261 -0.69 -15.59 3.71
CA LYS A 261 -0.42 -17.04 3.75
C LYS A 261 -0.85 -17.79 2.49
N ASP A 262 -2.04 -17.49 1.97
CA ASP A 262 -2.58 -18.10 0.76
C ASP A 262 -1.75 -17.73 -0.48
N ALA A 263 -1.32 -16.46 -0.57
CA ALA A 263 -0.40 -15.99 -1.60
C ALA A 263 0.99 -16.63 -1.45
N PHE A 264 1.52 -16.74 -0.23
CA PHE A 264 2.80 -17.39 0.07
C PHE A 264 2.83 -18.84 -0.43
N VAL A 265 1.84 -19.65 -0.06
CA VAL A 265 1.77 -21.07 -0.46
C VAL A 265 1.69 -21.21 -1.99
N ARG A 266 0.90 -20.35 -2.63
CA ARG A 266 0.67 -20.39 -4.07
C ARG A 266 1.85 -19.88 -4.89
N LEU A 267 2.56 -18.86 -4.42
CA LEU A 267 3.56 -18.11 -5.20
C LEU A 267 5.00 -18.46 -4.84
N LEU A 268 5.28 -18.86 -3.60
CA LEU A 268 6.64 -19.15 -3.13
C LEU A 268 6.94 -20.65 -3.00
N GLY A 269 6.00 -21.52 -3.35
CA GLY A 269 6.21 -22.98 -3.42
C GLY A 269 7.57 -23.41 -4.02
N PRO A 270 8.05 -22.82 -5.13
CA PRO A 270 9.35 -23.16 -5.72
C PRO A 270 10.57 -22.87 -4.84
N VAL A 271 10.49 -21.87 -3.94
CA VAL A 271 11.60 -21.45 -3.06
C VAL A 271 11.42 -21.87 -1.61
N VAL A 272 10.26 -22.40 -1.23
CA VAL A 272 9.97 -22.92 0.11
C VAL A 272 11.01 -23.97 0.54
N ASP A 273 11.46 -24.83 -0.37
CA ASP A 273 12.48 -25.84 -0.04
C ASP A 273 13.87 -25.25 0.22
N ILE A 274 14.14 -24.03 -0.28
CA ILE A 274 15.36 -23.27 0.04
C ILE A 274 15.19 -22.59 1.40
N MET A 275 14.02 -22.02 1.67
CA MET A 275 13.69 -21.41 2.96
C MET A 275 13.83 -22.41 4.11
N LYS A 276 13.32 -23.64 3.94
CA LYS A 276 13.45 -24.74 4.91
C LYS A 276 14.90 -25.08 5.27
N ARG A 277 15.88 -24.83 4.38
CA ARG A 277 17.30 -25.10 4.68
C ARG A 277 17.91 -24.05 5.61
N ARG A 278 17.40 -22.81 5.58
CA ARG A 278 17.79 -21.76 6.55
C ARG A 278 17.11 -21.93 7.91
N THR A 279 15.93 -22.56 7.97
CA THR A 279 15.25 -22.94 9.23
C THR A 279 16.15 -23.77 10.15
N ILE A 280 17.05 -24.58 9.56
CA ILE A 280 18.05 -25.35 10.31
C ILE A 280 18.96 -24.42 11.13
N SER A 281 19.29 -23.22 10.62
CA SER A 281 20.12 -22.23 11.31
C SER A 281 19.49 -21.77 12.62
N TYR A 282 18.17 -21.49 12.62
CA TYR A 282 17.42 -21.10 13.82
C TYR A 282 17.33 -22.23 14.86
N SER A 283 17.20 -23.49 14.43
CA SER A 283 17.29 -24.63 15.35
C SER A 283 18.69 -24.89 15.89
N THR A 284 19.76 -24.55 15.15
CA THR A 284 21.13 -24.58 15.67
C THR A 284 21.42 -23.44 16.62
N PHE A 285 20.79 -22.26 16.47
CA PHE A 285 20.86 -21.20 17.47
C PHE A 285 20.21 -21.64 18.78
N ASP A 286 19.09 -22.36 18.73
CA ASP A 286 18.47 -23.02 19.89
C ASP A 286 19.48 -23.92 20.64
N ARG A 287 20.33 -24.63 19.89
CA ARG A 287 21.31 -25.55 20.46
C ARG A 287 22.59 -24.88 20.94
N GLN A 288 23.12 -23.90 20.20
CA GLN A 288 24.33 -23.16 20.59
C GLN A 288 24.09 -22.18 21.74
N ALA A 289 22.92 -21.52 21.78
CA ALA A 289 22.53 -20.68 22.91
C ALA A 289 22.38 -21.51 24.19
N LEU A 290 21.76 -22.70 24.09
CA LEU A 290 21.65 -23.65 25.19
C LEU A 290 23.02 -24.20 25.63
N GLU A 291 23.91 -24.54 24.68
CA GLU A 291 25.28 -25.00 24.98
C GLU A 291 26.10 -23.89 25.68
N ALA A 292 25.97 -22.63 25.25
CA ALA A 292 26.65 -21.49 25.88
C ALA A 292 26.13 -21.18 27.30
N MET A 293 24.81 -21.28 27.51
CA MET A 293 24.18 -21.11 28.82
C MET A 293 24.53 -22.25 29.79
N LEU A 294 24.58 -23.50 29.33
CA LEU A 294 25.02 -24.63 30.15
C LEU A 294 26.50 -24.53 30.54
N GLN A 295 27.31 -23.85 29.74
CA GLN A 295 28.73 -23.64 30.03
C GLN A 295 28.94 -22.58 31.11
N SER A 296 28.18 -21.47 31.08
CA SER A 296 28.24 -20.45 32.14
C SER A 296 27.72 -20.94 33.49
N ILE A 297 26.75 -21.86 33.50
CA ILE A 297 26.23 -22.49 34.74
C ILE A 297 27.29 -23.39 35.38
N LYS A 298 28.09 -24.13 34.59
CA LYS A 298 29.19 -24.97 35.12
C LYS A 298 30.34 -24.13 35.67
N GLU A 299 30.66 -23.02 35.02
CA GLU A 299 31.73 -22.13 35.46
C GLU A 299 31.38 -21.40 36.77
N ASN A 300 30.10 -21.17 37.04
CA ASN A 300 29.62 -20.60 38.32
C ASN A 300 29.44 -21.65 39.44
N SER A 301 29.21 -22.93 39.13
CA SER A 301 29.08 -23.97 40.16
C SER A 301 30.43 -24.42 40.73
N ASP A 302 31.52 -24.25 39.98
CA ASP A 302 32.87 -24.65 40.39
C ASP A 302 33.60 -23.54 41.18
N GLY A 303 32.99 -22.35 41.35
CA GLY A 303 33.57 -21.18 42.01
C GLY A 303 33.17 -20.93 43.47
N GLU A 304 32.21 -21.69 44.03
CA GLU A 304 31.65 -21.44 45.37
C GLU A 304 32.07 -22.45 46.45
N SER A 305 33.08 -23.29 46.21
CA SER A 305 33.49 -24.34 47.16
C SER A 305 34.94 -24.24 47.67
N THR A 306 35.45 -23.04 47.94
CA THR A 306 36.67 -22.86 48.75
C THR A 306 36.70 -21.48 49.41
N GLU A 307 36.01 -21.29 50.52
CA GLU A 307 36.38 -20.34 51.59
C GLU A 307 35.32 -20.48 52.69
N ASP A 308 35.64 -21.26 53.73
CA ASP A 308 35.22 -21.06 55.13
C ASP A 308 35.39 -22.38 55.91
N GLU A 309 36.54 -22.56 56.55
CA GLU A 309 36.70 -23.19 57.87
C GLU A 309 38.20 -23.33 58.19
N GLU A 310 38.78 -22.36 58.90
CA GLU A 310 39.84 -22.61 59.91
C GLU A 310 40.17 -21.31 60.67
N THR A 311 39.39 -21.02 61.72
CA THR A 311 39.91 -20.32 62.92
C THR A 311 39.17 -20.81 64.17
N HIS A 312 39.92 -21.00 65.25
CA HIS A 312 39.61 -21.59 66.59
C HIS A 312 39.96 -23.08 66.65
N ASP A 313 40.95 -23.55 67.39
CA ASP A 313 41.54 -23.11 68.69
C ASP A 313 43.06 -23.36 68.72
#